data_AF-A0A2E3MAP8-F1
#
_entry.id   AF-A0A2E3MAP8-F1
#
_cell.length_a   1.000
_cell.length_b   1.000
_cell.length_c   1.000
_cell.angle_alpha   90.00
_cell.angle_beta   90.00
_cell.angle_gamma   90.00
#
_symmetry.space_group_name_H-M   'P 1'
#
loop_
_entity.id
_entity.type
_entity.pdbx_description
1 polymer ?
#
loop_
_entity_poly.entity_id
_entity_poly.type
_entity_poly.pdbx_seq_one_letter_code
_entity_poly.pdbx_strand_id
1 'polypeptide(L)'
;MKHYCILFSVLCTNLGFSQIPNGYYNNATGNGYVLKTQLYNIINQQNDQGYSAIDGFFRNYDLDNYYENNNTILDIYSENPEGQDPYNFTPLNDECGNYSFEGDCYNKEHIIPKSVFNENSPMQGDAHHLLPTDGRVNGFRGNFPMGRVDNNNLASQSGISNPTQNGSKLGDNLNSGYSSGYSGTVFEPINEFKGDIARIHFYFATRYQNQVPNWSSYAMFNGTIDQVFNTAFLNILLEWHNLDPVSQKEIDRNNAIYYEHQGNRNPFVDHPEYVNAIWNTEEDTQAPTEPSNLVASNPTANSIDLNWNAATDNVGLIGYNIYKEGSFHSNVNTTSTTIIGLSPETNFCFTVVAIDSSNNSSAPSNEACETTTNGSTGTGNADLFFSEYMEGSSYNKALEISNFSGATINLSNYELKLSSNGSSTWNSYSYSFPNNASIENTEVYVIMHGSATVCTDVEDDLNNSITEFNGNDAVGLFKNGVLIDILGSLGDDSDYAKNITLVRNTDVVAGSSIFDINEWTIYDDTNTCDDLGSHTQTLDISQNKNPEIKFYPNPLTGNTVYVDVLEKVDLEIYDLTGKKVFNYSLNPGTNLLPINSLSSGIYIIQLHNISKSWTRKIIKP
;
A
#
# COMPACT_ATOMS: atom_id res chain seq x y z
N MET A 1 52.70 -16.31 -40.99
CA MET A 1 51.50 -16.77 -40.27
C MET A 1 50.49 -15.62 -40.27
N LYS A 2 49.44 -15.72 -41.10
CA LYS A 2 48.38 -14.72 -41.20
C LYS A 2 47.45 -14.89 -40.00
N HIS A 3 47.29 -13.85 -39.18
CA HIS A 3 46.34 -13.86 -38.07
C HIS A 3 44.99 -13.38 -38.59
N TYR A 4 43.98 -14.23 -38.51
CA TYR A 4 42.59 -13.88 -38.80
C TYR A 4 41.98 -13.31 -37.52
N CYS A 5 41.54 -12.04 -37.57
CA CYS A 5 40.66 -11.49 -36.54
C CYS A 5 39.24 -11.99 -36.80
N ILE A 6 38.71 -12.80 -35.91
CA ILE A 6 37.31 -13.22 -35.90
C ILE A 6 36.51 -12.12 -35.20
N LEU A 7 35.62 -11.47 -35.95
CA LEU A 7 34.67 -10.50 -35.44
C LEU A 7 33.52 -11.26 -34.76
N PHE A 8 33.36 -11.11 -33.45
CA PHE A 8 32.24 -11.67 -32.70
C PHE A 8 31.05 -10.71 -32.83
N SER A 9 30.07 -11.03 -33.67
CA SER A 9 28.80 -10.32 -33.72
C SER A 9 27.90 -10.82 -32.59
N VAL A 10 27.71 -10.02 -31.55
CA VAL A 10 26.70 -10.25 -30.52
C VAL A 10 25.32 -10.04 -31.16
N LEU A 11 24.57 -11.14 -31.31
CA LEU A 11 23.17 -11.11 -31.70
C LEU A 11 22.37 -10.70 -30.47
N CYS A 12 22.09 -9.41 -30.29
CA CYS A 12 21.11 -8.96 -29.31
C CYS A 12 19.72 -9.40 -29.80
N THR A 13 19.20 -10.48 -29.23
CA THR A 13 17.78 -10.84 -29.35
C THR A 13 16.99 -9.78 -28.58
N ASN A 14 16.35 -8.86 -29.30
CA ASN A 14 15.31 -8.02 -28.73
C ASN A 14 14.17 -8.94 -28.29
N LEU A 15 14.01 -9.13 -26.98
CA LEU A 15 12.73 -9.60 -26.42
C LEU A 15 11.75 -8.44 -26.62
N GLY A 16 11.07 -8.43 -27.77
CA GLY A 16 9.99 -7.48 -28.01
C GLY A 16 8.83 -7.87 -27.12
N PHE A 17 8.60 -7.10 -26.04
CA PHE A 17 7.30 -7.13 -25.39
C PHE A 17 6.26 -6.76 -26.44
N SER A 18 5.39 -7.71 -26.73
CA SER A 18 4.31 -7.53 -27.67
C SER A 18 3.35 -6.50 -27.08
N GLN A 19 3.12 -5.39 -27.78
CA GLN A 19 2.33 -4.25 -27.27
C GLN A 19 1.10 -4.05 -28.14
N ILE A 20 0.15 -3.26 -27.65
CA ILE A 20 -1.00 -2.79 -28.44
C ILE A 20 -0.48 -2.18 -29.75
N PRO A 21 -0.95 -2.64 -30.93
CA PRO A 21 -0.52 -2.08 -32.19
C PRO A 21 -0.74 -0.57 -32.21
N ASN A 22 0.26 0.17 -32.69
CA ASN A 22 0.18 1.62 -32.67
C ASN A 22 -1.08 2.13 -33.39
N GLY A 23 -1.90 2.89 -32.67
CA GLY A 23 -3.14 3.45 -33.17
C GLY A 23 -4.33 2.49 -33.26
N TYR A 24 -4.25 1.27 -32.69
CA TYR A 24 -5.32 0.27 -32.75
C TYR A 24 -6.66 0.80 -32.23
N TYR A 25 -6.65 1.59 -31.15
CA TYR A 25 -7.84 2.17 -30.52
C TYR A 25 -8.13 3.63 -30.90
N ASN A 26 -7.48 4.20 -31.93
CA ASN A 26 -7.64 5.63 -32.29
C ASN A 26 -9.10 6.07 -32.55
N ASN A 27 -9.98 5.15 -32.90
CA ASN A 27 -11.39 5.43 -33.18
C ASN A 27 -12.31 5.22 -31.96
N ALA A 28 -11.78 4.81 -30.81
CA ALA A 28 -12.51 4.59 -29.56
C ALA A 28 -12.53 5.88 -28.71
N THR A 29 -13.30 6.87 -29.15
CA THR A 29 -13.30 8.24 -28.59
C THR A 29 -14.60 8.63 -27.89
N GLY A 30 -15.63 7.78 -27.98
CA GLY A 30 -16.95 8.03 -27.41
C GLY A 30 -17.02 7.66 -25.92
N ASN A 31 -18.25 7.62 -25.41
CA ASN A 31 -18.60 7.11 -24.09
C ASN A 31 -19.87 6.26 -24.18
N GLY A 32 -20.19 5.52 -23.12
CA GLY A 32 -21.34 4.63 -23.06
C GLY A 32 -21.44 3.68 -24.24
N TYR A 33 -22.66 3.41 -24.69
CA TYR A 33 -22.89 2.48 -25.80
C TYR A 33 -22.35 2.98 -27.15
N VAL A 34 -22.03 4.27 -27.28
CA VAL A 34 -21.30 4.80 -28.45
C VAL A 34 -19.88 4.27 -28.47
N LEU A 35 -19.18 4.31 -27.33
CA LEU A 35 -17.84 3.72 -27.20
C LEU A 35 -17.86 2.22 -27.47
N LYS A 36 -18.85 1.50 -26.92
CA LYS A 36 -19.02 0.07 -27.21
C LYS A 36 -19.14 -0.22 -28.71
N THR A 37 -19.96 0.56 -29.42
CA THR A 37 -20.14 0.39 -30.86
C THR A 37 -18.86 0.73 -31.65
N GLN A 38 -18.07 1.70 -31.21
CA GLN A 38 -16.76 1.99 -31.80
C GLN A 38 -15.78 0.84 -31.60
N LEU A 39 -15.70 0.28 -30.38
CA LEU A 39 -14.88 -0.89 -30.07
C LEU A 39 -15.31 -2.11 -30.88
N TYR A 40 -16.62 -2.36 -30.99
CA TYR A 40 -17.16 -3.40 -31.89
C TYR A 40 -16.60 -3.25 -33.30
N ASN A 41 -16.64 -2.06 -33.90
CA ASN A 41 -16.13 -1.84 -35.26
C ASN A 41 -14.61 -2.10 -35.37
N ILE A 42 -13.84 -1.84 -34.32
CA ILE A 42 -12.39 -2.10 -34.25
C ILE A 42 -12.13 -3.61 -34.20
N ILE A 43 -12.76 -4.32 -33.26
CA ILE A 43 -12.45 -5.72 -32.95
C ILE A 43 -13.25 -6.73 -33.80
N ASN A 44 -14.20 -6.27 -34.62
CA ASN A 44 -15.00 -7.12 -35.51
C ASN A 44 -14.17 -7.74 -36.65
N GLN A 45 -12.98 -7.22 -36.92
CA GLN A 45 -12.05 -7.73 -37.93
C GLN A 45 -11.20 -8.89 -37.37
N GLN A 46 -11.82 -10.05 -37.13
CA GLN A 46 -11.11 -11.27 -36.72
C GLN A 46 -10.88 -12.22 -37.90
N ASN A 47 -9.77 -12.96 -37.83
CA ASN A 47 -9.46 -14.08 -38.70
C ASN A 47 -9.83 -15.40 -37.99
N ASP A 48 -11.03 -15.91 -38.24
CA ASP A 48 -11.49 -17.18 -37.66
C ASP A 48 -10.56 -18.34 -38.06
N GLN A 49 -9.85 -18.90 -37.08
CA GLN A 49 -8.95 -20.05 -37.29
C GLN A 49 -9.69 -21.41 -37.24
N GLY A 50 -10.97 -21.41 -36.87
CA GLY A 50 -11.78 -22.59 -36.67
C GLY A 50 -11.60 -23.23 -35.30
N TYR A 51 -12.62 -23.96 -34.84
CA TYR A 51 -12.69 -24.51 -33.48
C TYR A 51 -11.53 -25.47 -33.13
N SER A 52 -11.01 -26.24 -34.09
CA SER A 52 -9.90 -27.17 -33.84
C SER A 52 -8.53 -26.49 -33.74
N ALA A 53 -8.40 -25.23 -34.17
CA ALA A 53 -7.13 -24.52 -34.07
C ALA A 53 -6.80 -24.10 -32.62
N ILE A 54 -7.81 -24.10 -31.74
CA ILE A 54 -7.62 -23.72 -30.33
C ILE A 54 -6.72 -24.71 -29.58
N ASP A 55 -6.68 -25.98 -29.97
CA ASP A 55 -5.84 -27.02 -29.35
C ASP A 55 -4.36 -26.61 -29.43
N GLY A 56 -3.96 -26.11 -30.61
CA GLY A 56 -2.62 -25.59 -30.85
C GLY A 56 -2.35 -24.27 -30.12
N PHE A 57 -3.38 -23.43 -29.93
CA PHE A 57 -3.28 -22.20 -29.15
C PHE A 57 -3.03 -22.50 -27.68
N PHE A 58 -3.86 -23.35 -27.06
CA PHE A 58 -3.75 -23.74 -25.66
C PHE A 58 -2.38 -24.33 -25.32
N ARG A 59 -1.90 -25.26 -26.17
CA ARG A 59 -0.59 -25.89 -26.02
C ARG A 59 0.55 -24.86 -25.90
N ASN A 60 0.48 -23.77 -26.64
CA ASN A 60 1.59 -22.84 -26.81
C ASN A 60 1.47 -21.61 -25.90
N TYR A 61 0.25 -21.22 -25.50
CA TYR A 61 -0.02 -19.91 -24.90
C TYR A 61 -0.87 -19.94 -23.63
N ASP A 62 -1.53 -21.05 -23.29
CA ASP A 62 -2.30 -21.20 -22.03
C ASP A 62 -1.58 -22.18 -21.08
N LEU A 63 -0.28 -21.97 -20.92
CA LEU A 63 0.56 -22.69 -19.96
C LEU A 63 0.69 -21.90 -18.67
N ASP A 64 0.76 -22.60 -17.54
CA ASP A 64 1.03 -21.98 -16.25
C ASP A 64 2.52 -21.58 -16.16
N ASN A 65 2.75 -20.29 -16.44
CA ASN A 65 4.01 -19.57 -16.27
C ASN A 65 3.88 -18.47 -15.21
N TYR A 66 2.85 -18.51 -14.37
CA TYR A 66 2.51 -17.39 -13.48
C TYR A 66 2.45 -17.82 -12.02
N TYR A 67 2.06 -19.06 -11.74
CA TYR A 67 2.00 -19.62 -10.39
C TYR A 67 3.16 -20.62 -10.18
N GLU A 68 2.98 -21.91 -10.47
CA GLU A 68 4.01 -22.94 -10.24
C GLU A 68 5.12 -22.98 -11.29
N ASN A 69 4.92 -22.41 -12.48
CA ASN A 69 5.91 -22.39 -13.57
C ASN A 69 6.39 -23.79 -14.00
N ASN A 70 5.46 -24.75 -14.04
CA ASN A 70 5.74 -26.17 -14.19
C ASN A 70 5.55 -26.70 -15.63
N ASN A 71 5.23 -25.83 -16.60
CA ASN A 71 4.88 -26.14 -17.99
C ASN A 71 3.59 -26.97 -18.17
N THR A 72 2.67 -26.93 -17.21
CA THR A 72 1.33 -27.53 -17.35
C THR A 72 0.34 -26.50 -17.89
N ILE A 73 -0.85 -26.96 -18.27
CA ILE A 73 -1.95 -26.07 -18.66
C ILE A 73 -2.32 -25.18 -17.46
N LEU A 74 -2.56 -23.90 -17.73
CA LEU A 74 -3.16 -22.99 -16.76
C LEU A 74 -4.67 -23.17 -16.76
N ASP A 75 -5.17 -24.00 -15.86
CA ASP A 75 -6.59 -24.29 -15.71
C ASP A 75 -7.19 -23.50 -14.55
N ILE A 76 -8.06 -22.53 -14.87
CA ILE A 76 -8.76 -21.71 -13.87
C ILE A 76 -9.66 -22.51 -12.89
N TYR A 77 -9.91 -23.79 -13.16
CA TYR A 77 -10.67 -24.73 -12.33
C TYR A 77 -9.80 -25.69 -11.52
N SER A 78 -8.48 -25.73 -11.72
CA SER A 78 -7.53 -26.40 -10.82
C SER A 78 -6.74 -25.39 -9.99
N GLU A 79 -6.44 -24.24 -10.59
CA GLU A 79 -5.44 -23.31 -10.12
C GLU A 79 -5.65 -22.85 -8.67
N ASN A 80 -4.58 -22.92 -7.88
CA ASN A 80 -4.52 -22.48 -6.49
C ASN A 80 -3.43 -21.40 -6.33
N PRO A 81 -3.80 -20.10 -6.35
CA PRO A 81 -2.81 -19.02 -6.35
C PRO A 81 -1.88 -18.95 -5.13
N GLU A 82 -2.27 -19.60 -4.02
CA GLU A 82 -1.57 -19.57 -2.73
C GLU A 82 -0.76 -20.85 -2.44
N GLY A 83 -0.73 -21.81 -3.36
CA GLY A 83 0.02 -23.05 -3.18
C GLY A 83 -0.27 -24.09 -4.25
N GLN A 84 0.28 -25.30 -4.11
CA GLN A 84 0.21 -26.27 -5.19
C GLN A 84 -1.23 -26.59 -5.65
N ASP A 85 -1.40 -26.64 -6.97
CA ASP A 85 -2.58 -27.18 -7.63
C ASP A 85 -2.98 -28.58 -7.16
N PRO A 86 -4.30 -28.85 -7.02
CA PRO A 86 -4.81 -30.16 -6.66
C PRO A 86 -4.49 -31.22 -7.73
N TYR A 87 -4.36 -30.81 -8.99
CA TYR A 87 -3.98 -31.63 -10.13
C TYR A 87 -3.54 -30.71 -11.29
N ASN A 88 -2.68 -31.23 -12.17
CA ASN A 88 -2.15 -30.50 -13.31
C ASN A 88 -2.31 -31.30 -14.60
N PHE A 89 -2.43 -30.60 -15.73
CA PHE A 89 -2.56 -31.23 -17.03
C PHE A 89 -1.36 -30.98 -17.95
N THR A 90 -0.83 -32.04 -18.53
CA THR A 90 0.21 -31.95 -19.54
C THR A 90 -0.43 -31.59 -20.88
N PRO A 91 0.00 -30.48 -21.52
CA PRO A 91 -0.54 -30.08 -22.82
C PRO A 91 -0.37 -31.22 -23.85
N LEU A 92 -1.38 -31.42 -24.70
CA LEU A 92 -1.53 -32.51 -25.69
C LEU A 92 -1.83 -33.92 -25.15
N ASN A 93 -1.32 -34.28 -23.98
CA ASN A 93 -1.45 -35.65 -23.49
C ASN A 93 -2.75 -35.87 -22.72
N ASP A 94 -3.20 -34.83 -22.01
CA ASP A 94 -4.33 -34.91 -21.10
C ASP A 94 -5.59 -34.20 -21.64
N GLU A 95 -5.67 -33.95 -22.96
CA GLU A 95 -6.87 -33.40 -23.61
C GLU A 95 -7.90 -34.50 -23.89
N CYS A 96 -9.17 -34.26 -23.56
CA CYS A 96 -10.22 -35.28 -23.73
C CYS A 96 -11.60 -34.71 -24.09
N GLY A 97 -12.47 -35.60 -24.56
CA GLY A 97 -13.92 -35.32 -24.72
C GLY A 97 -14.82 -36.01 -23.69
N ASN A 98 -14.28 -36.91 -22.86
CA ASN A 98 -15.02 -37.64 -21.82
C ASN A 98 -14.18 -37.65 -20.54
N TYR A 99 -14.83 -37.40 -19.40
CA TYR A 99 -14.22 -37.31 -18.07
C TYR A 99 -15.15 -37.94 -17.02
N SER A 100 -14.57 -38.46 -15.94
CA SER A 100 -15.32 -39.19 -14.89
C SER A 100 -15.17 -38.58 -13.49
N PHE A 101 -14.03 -37.95 -13.21
CA PHE A 101 -13.72 -37.31 -11.94
C PHE A 101 -12.90 -36.04 -12.20
N GLU A 102 -12.77 -35.20 -11.19
CA GLU A 102 -12.00 -33.97 -11.24
C GLU A 102 -10.50 -34.29 -11.27
N GLY A 103 -9.77 -33.68 -12.22
CA GLY A 103 -8.37 -34.01 -12.53
C GLY A 103 -8.18 -35.16 -13.53
N ASP A 104 -9.24 -35.63 -14.19
CA ASP A 104 -9.15 -36.73 -15.18
C ASP A 104 -8.48 -36.26 -16.48
N CYS A 105 -8.90 -35.11 -17.00
CA CYS A 105 -8.38 -34.50 -18.22
C CYS A 105 -8.95 -33.09 -18.41
N TYR A 106 -8.31 -32.27 -19.24
CA TYR A 106 -8.81 -30.94 -19.59
C TYR A 106 -9.56 -30.95 -20.94
N ASN A 107 -10.45 -29.99 -21.10
CA ASN A 107 -11.15 -29.72 -22.35
C ASN A 107 -11.33 -28.21 -22.57
N LYS A 108 -12.09 -27.84 -23.60
CA LYS A 108 -12.37 -26.44 -23.95
C LYS A 108 -13.59 -25.95 -23.20
N GLU A 109 -13.39 -25.04 -22.25
CA GLU A 109 -14.46 -24.28 -21.65
C GLU A 109 -14.87 -23.13 -22.55
N HIS A 110 -16.17 -23.01 -22.80
CA HIS A 110 -16.76 -21.86 -23.46
C HIS A 110 -17.37 -20.97 -22.39
N ILE A 111 -16.71 -19.87 -22.03
CA ILE A 111 -17.18 -18.97 -20.97
C ILE A 111 -18.60 -18.47 -21.28
N ILE A 112 -18.90 -18.19 -22.55
CA ILE A 112 -20.28 -18.08 -23.00
C ILE A 112 -20.71 -19.43 -23.58
N PRO A 113 -21.70 -20.14 -22.98
CA PRO A 113 -22.04 -21.49 -23.41
C PRO A 113 -22.45 -21.57 -24.88
N LYS A 114 -21.97 -22.61 -25.58
CA LYS A 114 -22.29 -22.89 -27.00
C LYS A 114 -23.76 -22.86 -27.35
N SER A 115 -24.63 -23.28 -26.43
CA SER A 115 -26.09 -23.30 -26.62
C SER A 115 -26.68 -21.90 -26.80
N VAL A 116 -26.01 -20.85 -26.33
CA VAL A 116 -26.46 -19.47 -26.44
C VAL A 116 -26.43 -19.00 -27.90
N PHE A 117 -25.38 -19.34 -28.63
CA PHE A 117 -25.17 -18.89 -30.00
C PHE A 117 -25.31 -20.01 -31.05
N ASN A 118 -25.89 -21.15 -30.67
CA ASN A 118 -26.13 -22.31 -31.53
C ASN A 118 -24.85 -22.83 -32.23
N GLU A 119 -23.72 -22.81 -31.53
CA GLU A 119 -22.42 -23.28 -32.06
C GLU A 119 -21.95 -22.55 -33.33
N ASN A 120 -22.53 -21.39 -33.65
CA ASN A 120 -22.20 -20.67 -34.87
C ASN A 120 -20.77 -20.11 -34.85
N SER A 121 -20.09 -20.23 -35.99
CA SER A 121 -18.86 -19.50 -36.26
C SER A 121 -19.12 -17.99 -36.42
N PRO A 122 -18.17 -17.14 -36.02
CA PRO A 122 -16.86 -17.51 -35.50
C PRO A 122 -16.81 -17.62 -33.96
N MET A 123 -17.93 -17.39 -33.26
CA MET A 123 -18.02 -17.47 -31.79
C MET A 123 -17.53 -18.82 -31.26
N GLN A 124 -17.83 -19.92 -31.95
CA GLN A 124 -17.43 -21.25 -31.48
C GLN A 124 -15.91 -21.41 -31.28
N GLY A 125 -15.10 -20.78 -32.13
CA GLY A 125 -13.63 -20.89 -32.13
C GLY A 125 -12.90 -19.63 -31.68
N ASP A 126 -13.60 -18.67 -31.08
CA ASP A 126 -13.01 -17.39 -30.67
C ASP A 126 -12.17 -17.54 -29.39
N ALA A 127 -10.85 -17.48 -29.54
CA ALA A 127 -9.91 -17.72 -28.45
C ALA A 127 -10.09 -16.80 -27.23
N HIS A 128 -10.70 -15.62 -27.38
CA HIS A 128 -10.91 -14.70 -26.26
C HIS A 128 -11.92 -15.23 -25.23
N HIS A 129 -12.77 -16.21 -25.55
CA HIS A 129 -13.69 -16.80 -24.55
C HIS A 129 -13.59 -18.33 -24.40
N LEU A 130 -12.62 -18.94 -25.08
CA LEU A 130 -12.28 -20.35 -24.88
C LEU A 130 -11.10 -20.44 -23.92
N LEU A 131 -11.22 -21.23 -22.86
CA LEU A 131 -10.13 -21.54 -21.92
C LEU A 131 -9.91 -23.06 -21.83
N PRO A 132 -8.67 -23.55 -21.62
CA PRO A 132 -8.45 -24.94 -21.29
C PRO A 132 -8.76 -25.15 -19.80
N THR A 133 -9.68 -26.05 -19.49
CA THR A 133 -10.06 -26.30 -18.08
C THR A 133 -10.33 -27.76 -17.78
N ASP A 134 -10.31 -28.16 -16.51
CA ASP A 134 -10.75 -29.48 -16.07
C ASP A 134 -12.12 -29.83 -16.67
N GLY A 135 -12.17 -30.97 -17.34
CA GLY A 135 -13.36 -31.40 -18.05
C GLY A 135 -14.52 -31.66 -17.10
N ARG A 136 -14.27 -32.21 -15.91
CA ARG A 136 -15.32 -32.56 -14.96
C ARG A 136 -15.94 -31.33 -14.29
N VAL A 137 -15.14 -30.30 -13.97
CA VAL A 137 -15.60 -28.99 -13.45
C VAL A 137 -16.31 -28.21 -14.56
N ASN A 138 -15.79 -28.19 -15.79
CA ASN A 138 -16.52 -27.64 -16.94
C ASN A 138 -17.89 -28.32 -17.11
N GLY A 139 -17.94 -29.65 -17.08
CA GLY A 139 -19.19 -30.41 -17.12
C GLY A 139 -20.13 -30.15 -15.94
N PHE A 140 -19.58 -29.82 -14.77
CA PHE A 140 -20.34 -29.43 -13.58
C PHE A 140 -20.95 -28.03 -13.73
N ARG A 141 -20.20 -27.09 -14.32
CA ARG A 141 -20.65 -25.75 -14.68
C ARG A 141 -21.73 -25.78 -15.77
N GLY A 142 -21.62 -26.69 -16.73
CA GLY A 142 -22.62 -26.91 -17.77
C GLY A 142 -22.94 -25.64 -18.57
N ASN A 143 -24.22 -25.23 -18.59
CA ASN A 143 -24.64 -23.97 -19.22
C ASN A 143 -25.14 -22.94 -18.20
N PHE A 144 -24.79 -23.10 -16.92
CA PHE A 144 -25.18 -22.15 -15.89
C PHE A 144 -24.40 -20.83 -16.06
N PRO A 145 -25.07 -19.68 -15.87
CA PRO A 145 -24.41 -18.39 -15.91
C PRO A 145 -23.39 -18.23 -14.78
N MET A 146 -22.35 -17.46 -15.04
CA MET A 146 -21.42 -17.05 -14.00
C MET A 146 -22.13 -16.12 -13.02
N GLY A 147 -21.94 -16.32 -11.72
CA GLY A 147 -22.60 -15.54 -10.69
C GLY A 147 -21.99 -15.76 -9.30
N ARG A 148 -22.61 -15.16 -8.28
CA ARG A 148 -22.17 -15.32 -6.89
C ARG A 148 -23.06 -16.36 -6.21
N VAL A 149 -22.49 -17.45 -5.74
CA VAL A 149 -23.25 -18.55 -5.12
C VAL A 149 -23.56 -18.22 -3.66
N ASP A 150 -24.78 -18.51 -3.22
CA ASP A 150 -25.10 -18.56 -1.80
C ASP A 150 -24.54 -19.86 -1.20
N ASN A 151 -23.55 -19.74 -0.31
CA ASN A 151 -22.91 -20.88 0.35
C ASN A 151 -23.88 -21.77 1.14
N ASN A 152 -25.10 -21.28 1.45
CA ASN A 152 -26.13 -22.08 2.11
C ASN A 152 -26.95 -22.93 1.12
N ASN A 153 -26.84 -22.69 -0.18
CA ASN A 153 -27.64 -23.28 -1.24
C ASN A 153 -26.77 -23.88 -2.36
N LEU A 154 -25.76 -24.67 -1.97
CA LEU A 154 -24.89 -25.38 -2.90
C LEU A 154 -25.62 -26.53 -3.60
N ALA A 155 -25.42 -26.65 -4.91
CA ALA A 155 -25.92 -27.78 -5.70
C ALA A 155 -25.13 -29.07 -5.38
N SER A 156 -25.77 -30.23 -5.52
CA SER A 156 -25.10 -31.53 -5.39
C SER A 156 -25.19 -32.32 -6.68
N GLN A 157 -24.06 -32.83 -7.15
CA GLN A 157 -23.98 -33.71 -8.31
C GLN A 157 -23.05 -34.88 -8.00
N SER A 158 -23.45 -36.09 -8.37
CA SER A 158 -22.64 -37.29 -8.14
C SER A 158 -21.27 -37.19 -8.82
N GLY A 159 -20.21 -37.60 -8.12
CA GLY A 159 -18.86 -37.69 -8.68
C GLY A 159 -18.12 -36.36 -8.84
N ILE A 160 -18.50 -35.32 -8.09
CA ILE A 160 -17.71 -34.09 -7.93
C ILE A 160 -18.02 -33.47 -6.56
N SER A 161 -17.04 -32.82 -5.94
CA SER A 161 -17.27 -32.02 -4.72
C SER A 161 -17.86 -30.65 -5.06
N ASN A 162 -18.53 -30.04 -4.10
CA ASN A 162 -18.96 -28.65 -4.19
C ASN A 162 -18.83 -27.98 -2.81
N PRO A 163 -17.88 -27.05 -2.62
CA PRO A 163 -16.95 -26.51 -3.62
C PRO A 163 -16.05 -27.58 -4.28
N THR A 164 -15.60 -27.31 -5.52
CA THR A 164 -14.58 -28.10 -6.22
C THR A 164 -13.26 -28.06 -5.46
N GLN A 165 -12.26 -28.85 -5.85
CA GLN A 165 -10.98 -28.89 -5.12
C GLN A 165 -10.25 -27.55 -5.11
N ASN A 166 -10.37 -26.76 -6.18
CA ASN A 166 -9.83 -25.39 -6.21
C ASN A 166 -10.73 -24.37 -5.49
N GLY A 167 -11.98 -24.72 -5.17
CA GLY A 167 -12.92 -23.87 -4.43
C GLY A 167 -14.01 -23.20 -5.28
N SER A 168 -14.09 -23.50 -6.58
CA SER A 168 -15.22 -23.09 -7.43
C SER A 168 -16.53 -23.74 -6.98
N LYS A 169 -17.67 -23.09 -7.25
CA LYS A 169 -18.97 -23.48 -6.68
C LYS A 169 -20.07 -23.49 -7.71
N LEU A 170 -21.06 -24.35 -7.48
CA LEU A 170 -22.34 -24.32 -8.19
C LEU A 170 -23.49 -24.22 -7.18
N GLY A 171 -24.47 -23.36 -7.39
CA GLY A 171 -25.58 -23.24 -6.46
C GLY A 171 -26.52 -22.11 -6.82
N ASP A 172 -27.51 -21.87 -5.97
CA ASP A 172 -28.41 -20.73 -6.18
C ASP A 172 -27.64 -19.42 -6.05
N ASN A 173 -27.96 -18.44 -6.90
CA ASN A 173 -27.37 -17.12 -6.82
C ASN A 173 -27.72 -16.44 -5.50
N LEU A 174 -26.72 -15.85 -4.85
CA LEU A 174 -26.92 -15.03 -3.68
C LEU A 174 -27.69 -13.76 -4.07
N ASN A 175 -28.99 -13.76 -3.81
CA ASN A 175 -29.89 -12.69 -4.20
C ASN A 175 -29.87 -11.50 -3.21
N SER A 176 -28.68 -10.90 -3.01
CA SER A 176 -28.46 -9.73 -2.16
C SER A 176 -27.18 -8.99 -2.57
N GLY A 177 -27.00 -7.73 -2.13
CA GLY A 177 -25.85 -6.90 -2.52
C GLY A 177 -25.76 -6.71 -4.05
N TYR A 178 -24.53 -6.69 -4.59
CA TYR A 178 -24.29 -6.53 -6.02
C TYR A 178 -24.86 -7.67 -6.88
N SER A 179 -25.17 -8.83 -6.30
CA SER A 179 -25.76 -9.99 -7.00
C SER A 179 -27.29 -10.08 -6.87
N SER A 180 -27.94 -9.04 -6.35
CA SER A 180 -29.40 -8.96 -6.22
C SER A 180 -30.10 -8.92 -7.60
N GLY A 181 -31.28 -9.53 -7.69
CA GLY A 181 -32.15 -9.53 -8.87
C GLY A 181 -32.21 -10.87 -9.63
N TYR A 182 -31.45 -11.88 -9.21
CA TYR A 182 -31.49 -13.24 -9.76
C TYR A 182 -31.42 -14.29 -8.65
N SER A 183 -32.14 -15.40 -8.80
CA SER A 183 -32.23 -16.48 -7.80
C SER A 183 -32.10 -17.89 -8.41
N GLY A 184 -31.77 -17.99 -9.70
CA GLY A 184 -31.49 -19.27 -10.32
C GLY A 184 -30.08 -19.77 -10.02
N THR A 185 -29.78 -20.97 -10.50
CA THR A 185 -28.46 -21.60 -10.33
C THR A 185 -27.39 -20.87 -11.15
N VAL A 186 -26.26 -20.59 -10.52
CA VAL A 186 -25.06 -19.96 -11.08
C VAL A 186 -23.82 -20.78 -10.75
N PHE A 187 -22.76 -20.56 -11.52
CA PHE A 187 -21.41 -21.04 -11.21
C PHE A 187 -20.53 -19.88 -10.75
N GLU A 188 -19.78 -20.08 -9.66
CA GLU A 188 -18.86 -19.09 -9.10
C GLU A 188 -17.42 -19.63 -9.18
N PRO A 189 -16.53 -19.02 -9.98
CA PRO A 189 -15.10 -19.32 -9.96
C PRO A 189 -14.44 -18.73 -8.71
N ILE A 190 -13.19 -19.12 -8.44
CA ILE A 190 -12.40 -18.49 -7.37
C ILE A 190 -12.10 -17.01 -7.68
N ASN A 191 -11.74 -16.24 -6.65
CA ASN A 191 -11.60 -14.79 -6.75
C ASN A 191 -10.53 -14.35 -7.76
N GLU A 192 -9.45 -15.10 -7.91
CA GLU A 192 -8.31 -14.82 -8.81
C GLU A 192 -8.68 -14.68 -10.29
N PHE A 193 -9.80 -15.27 -10.74
CA PHE A 193 -10.18 -15.29 -12.16
C PHE A 193 -11.49 -14.57 -12.44
N LYS A 194 -12.06 -13.90 -11.44
CA LYS A 194 -13.38 -13.26 -11.57
C LYS A 194 -13.33 -12.09 -12.56
N GLY A 195 -12.28 -11.29 -12.50
CA GLY A 195 -12.01 -10.17 -13.39
C GLY A 195 -11.73 -10.62 -14.81
N ASP A 196 -10.96 -11.70 -14.99
CA ASP A 196 -10.70 -12.32 -16.29
C ASP A 196 -12.03 -12.71 -16.96
N ILE A 197 -12.83 -13.48 -16.24
CA ILE A 197 -14.14 -13.94 -16.70
C ILE A 197 -15.04 -12.74 -16.99
N ALA A 198 -15.01 -11.69 -16.18
CA ALA A 198 -15.77 -10.47 -16.44
C ALA A 198 -15.35 -9.80 -17.76
N ARG A 199 -14.04 -9.61 -17.98
CA ARG A 199 -13.49 -9.00 -19.21
C ARG A 199 -13.76 -9.86 -20.45
N ILE A 200 -13.81 -11.19 -20.32
CA ILE A 200 -14.24 -12.11 -21.39
C ILE A 200 -15.71 -11.88 -21.76
N HIS A 201 -16.60 -11.72 -20.77
CA HIS A 201 -18.01 -11.42 -21.03
C HIS A 201 -18.17 -10.06 -21.72
N PHE A 202 -17.51 -9.00 -21.23
CA PHE A 202 -17.56 -7.67 -21.83
C PHE A 202 -17.04 -7.68 -23.27
N TYR A 203 -15.94 -8.40 -23.52
CA TYR A 203 -15.44 -8.64 -24.87
C TYR A 203 -16.50 -9.28 -25.74
N PHE A 204 -17.07 -10.41 -25.31
CA PHE A 204 -18.03 -11.17 -26.13
C PHE A 204 -19.28 -10.34 -26.46
N ALA A 205 -19.80 -9.60 -25.48
CA ALA A 205 -20.93 -8.70 -25.64
C ALA A 205 -20.65 -7.52 -26.59
N THR A 206 -19.40 -7.08 -26.66
CA THR A 206 -18.95 -6.01 -27.58
C THR A 206 -18.70 -6.55 -28.96
N ARG A 207 -17.90 -7.61 -29.06
CA ARG A 207 -17.51 -8.25 -30.30
C ARG A 207 -18.71 -8.72 -31.10
N TYR A 208 -19.70 -9.28 -30.45
CA TYR A 208 -20.88 -9.87 -31.09
C TYR A 208 -22.16 -9.05 -30.87
N GLN A 209 -22.04 -7.75 -30.58
CA GLN A 209 -23.15 -6.81 -30.34
C GLN A 209 -24.36 -7.02 -31.27
N ASN A 210 -24.15 -7.13 -32.58
CA ASN A 210 -25.23 -7.26 -33.57
C ASN A 210 -25.84 -8.69 -33.66
N GLN A 211 -25.23 -9.68 -33.02
CA GLN A 211 -25.72 -11.06 -32.97
C GLN A 211 -26.59 -11.34 -31.74
N VAL A 212 -26.49 -10.51 -30.70
CA VAL A 212 -27.20 -10.69 -29.42
C VAL A 212 -28.71 -10.94 -29.59
N PRO A 213 -29.44 -10.22 -30.47
CA PRO A 213 -30.88 -10.46 -30.65
C PRO A 213 -31.23 -11.83 -31.25
N ASN A 214 -30.26 -12.54 -31.84
CA ASN A 214 -30.43 -13.85 -32.48
C ASN A 214 -30.08 -15.01 -31.55
N TRP A 215 -29.58 -14.74 -30.35
CA TRP A 215 -29.17 -15.76 -29.41
C TRP A 215 -30.34 -16.43 -28.70
N SER A 216 -30.13 -17.69 -28.33
CA SER A 216 -31.04 -18.44 -27.47
C SER A 216 -31.17 -17.74 -26.11
N SER A 217 -32.33 -17.87 -25.46
CA SER A 217 -32.54 -17.31 -24.13
C SER A 217 -31.49 -17.83 -23.15
N TYR A 218 -30.81 -16.90 -22.49
CA TYR A 218 -29.78 -17.16 -21.51
C TYR A 218 -29.93 -16.13 -20.39
N ALA A 219 -30.01 -16.57 -19.13
CA ALA A 219 -30.42 -15.72 -18.01
C ALA A 219 -29.55 -14.47 -17.84
N MET A 220 -28.27 -14.57 -18.19
CA MET A 220 -27.32 -13.47 -18.13
C MET A 220 -27.60 -12.37 -19.17
N PHE A 221 -28.24 -12.69 -20.30
CA PHE A 221 -28.46 -11.75 -21.38
C PHE A 221 -29.89 -11.19 -21.39
N ASN A 222 -30.01 -9.88 -21.58
CA ASN A 222 -31.28 -9.17 -21.69
C ASN A 222 -31.79 -9.04 -23.15
N GLY A 223 -31.00 -9.51 -24.13
CA GLY A 223 -31.35 -9.52 -25.55
C GLY A 223 -31.20 -8.17 -26.28
N THR A 224 -30.77 -7.11 -25.59
CA THR A 224 -30.51 -5.80 -26.21
C THR A 224 -29.11 -5.76 -26.82
N ILE A 225 -28.93 -5.00 -27.90
CA ILE A 225 -27.61 -4.84 -28.54
C ILE A 225 -26.67 -3.95 -27.70
N ASP A 226 -27.24 -3.04 -26.91
CA ASP A 226 -26.50 -2.04 -26.15
C ASP A 226 -25.97 -2.65 -24.84
N GLN A 227 -26.83 -2.82 -23.84
CA GLN A 227 -26.43 -3.32 -22.53
C GLN A 227 -26.01 -4.79 -22.57
N VAL A 228 -26.71 -5.62 -23.36
CA VAL A 228 -26.57 -7.09 -23.50
C VAL A 228 -26.86 -7.87 -22.23
N PHE A 229 -26.40 -7.43 -21.07
CA PHE A 229 -26.53 -8.12 -19.81
C PHE A 229 -27.80 -7.74 -19.06
N ASN A 230 -28.43 -8.69 -18.39
CA ASN A 230 -29.42 -8.38 -17.37
C ASN A 230 -28.73 -7.68 -16.17
N THR A 231 -29.41 -6.72 -15.54
CA THR A 231 -28.85 -5.86 -14.48
C THR A 231 -28.15 -6.64 -13.36
N ALA A 232 -28.75 -7.75 -12.88
CA ALA A 232 -28.14 -8.54 -11.81
C ALA A 232 -26.75 -9.07 -12.20
N PHE A 233 -26.62 -9.55 -13.44
CA PHE A 233 -25.35 -10.07 -13.95
C PHE A 233 -24.40 -8.95 -14.37
N LEU A 234 -24.92 -7.82 -14.87
CA LEU A 234 -24.09 -6.67 -15.16
C LEU A 234 -23.37 -6.19 -13.89
N ASN A 235 -24.09 -6.06 -12.78
CA ASN A 235 -23.52 -5.65 -11.50
C ASN A 235 -22.47 -6.65 -10.99
N ILE A 236 -22.72 -7.95 -11.14
CA ILE A 236 -21.73 -8.99 -10.81
C ILE A 236 -20.46 -8.83 -11.65
N LEU A 237 -20.58 -8.65 -12.97
CA LEU A 237 -19.42 -8.53 -13.86
C LEU A 237 -18.64 -7.22 -13.59
N LEU A 238 -19.33 -6.12 -13.28
CA LEU A 238 -18.69 -4.85 -12.88
C LEU A 238 -17.92 -4.99 -11.56
N GLU A 239 -18.54 -5.59 -10.53
CA GLU A 239 -17.89 -5.85 -9.25
C GLU A 239 -16.65 -6.73 -9.43
N TRP A 240 -16.77 -7.83 -10.17
CA TRP A 240 -15.67 -8.74 -10.44
C TRP A 240 -14.53 -8.08 -11.21
N HIS A 241 -14.86 -7.27 -12.22
CA HIS A 241 -13.87 -6.51 -12.97
C HIS A 241 -13.10 -5.50 -12.10
N ASN A 242 -13.78 -4.85 -11.14
CA ASN A 242 -13.17 -3.84 -10.27
C ASN A 242 -12.32 -4.47 -9.15
N LEU A 243 -12.72 -5.63 -8.61
CA LEU A 243 -12.02 -6.31 -7.52
C LEU A 243 -10.82 -7.14 -7.99
N ASP A 244 -10.80 -7.57 -9.24
CA ASP A 244 -9.75 -8.38 -9.84
C ASP A 244 -9.17 -7.66 -11.09
N PRO A 245 -8.12 -6.83 -10.91
CA PRO A 245 -7.47 -6.07 -11.97
C PRO A 245 -6.88 -6.93 -13.09
N VAL A 246 -6.53 -6.30 -14.23
CA VAL A 246 -5.89 -7.02 -15.34
C VAL A 246 -4.56 -7.61 -14.90
N SER A 247 -4.40 -8.92 -15.11
CA SER A 247 -3.18 -9.65 -14.78
C SER A 247 -2.20 -9.73 -15.96
N GLN A 248 -0.91 -10.03 -15.69
CA GLN A 248 0.09 -10.22 -16.75
C GLN A 248 -0.28 -11.38 -17.69
N LYS A 249 -0.87 -12.44 -17.14
CA LYS A 249 -1.44 -13.58 -17.88
C LYS A 249 -2.42 -13.13 -18.95
N GLU A 250 -3.36 -12.25 -18.61
CA GLU A 250 -4.33 -11.77 -19.59
C GLU A 250 -3.68 -10.91 -20.68
N ILE A 251 -2.70 -10.07 -20.32
CA ILE A 251 -1.96 -9.24 -21.27
C ILE A 251 -1.22 -10.13 -22.28
N ASP A 252 -0.51 -11.15 -21.80
CA ASP A 252 0.24 -12.08 -22.63
C ASP A 252 -0.69 -12.89 -23.54
N ARG A 253 -1.79 -13.38 -22.97
CA ARG A 253 -2.82 -14.10 -23.73
C ARG A 253 -3.46 -13.23 -24.80
N ASN A 254 -3.84 -11.98 -24.48
CA ASN A 254 -4.42 -11.03 -25.43
C ASN A 254 -3.43 -10.71 -26.58
N ASN A 255 -2.13 -10.61 -26.26
CA ASN A 255 -1.08 -10.47 -27.25
C ASN A 255 -0.95 -11.71 -28.14
N ALA A 256 -0.92 -12.91 -27.57
CA ALA A 256 -0.84 -14.17 -28.31
C ALA A 256 -2.04 -14.33 -29.25
N ILE A 257 -3.25 -14.03 -28.77
CA ILE A 257 -4.46 -14.09 -29.60
C ILE A 257 -4.36 -13.15 -30.81
N TYR A 258 -3.83 -11.94 -30.61
CA TYR A 258 -3.68 -10.98 -31.69
C TYR A 258 -2.60 -11.38 -32.71
N TYR A 259 -1.39 -11.69 -32.25
CA TYR A 259 -0.26 -11.89 -33.15
C TYR A 259 -0.19 -13.31 -33.74
N GLU A 260 -0.70 -14.30 -33.01
CA GLU A 260 -0.44 -15.72 -33.30
C GLU A 260 -1.71 -16.51 -33.61
N HIS A 261 -2.91 -15.94 -33.42
CA HIS A 261 -4.17 -16.66 -33.63
C HIS A 261 -5.18 -15.96 -34.54
N GLN A 262 -5.97 -15.01 -34.03
CA GLN A 262 -7.15 -14.49 -34.73
C GLN A 262 -7.11 -12.98 -35.05
N GLY A 263 -6.06 -12.25 -34.67
CA GLY A 263 -5.82 -10.90 -35.19
C GLY A 263 -6.68 -9.77 -34.62
N ASN A 264 -7.50 -10.06 -33.61
CA ASN A 264 -8.27 -9.05 -32.87
C ASN A 264 -7.95 -9.11 -31.37
N ARG A 265 -8.18 -8.00 -30.68
CA ARG A 265 -7.86 -7.84 -29.25
C ARG A 265 -9.10 -7.78 -28.37
N ASN A 266 -8.92 -8.16 -27.11
CA ASN A 266 -9.86 -7.84 -26.05
C ASN A 266 -9.58 -6.40 -25.56
N PRO A 267 -10.45 -5.42 -25.86
CA PRO A 267 -10.22 -4.03 -25.48
C PRO A 267 -10.29 -3.83 -23.97
N PHE A 268 -10.92 -4.73 -23.23
CA PHE A 268 -11.08 -4.61 -21.77
C PHE A 268 -9.89 -5.16 -21.00
N VAL A 269 -8.99 -5.89 -21.67
CA VAL A 269 -7.65 -6.22 -21.14
C VAL A 269 -6.68 -5.07 -21.44
N ASP A 270 -6.73 -4.53 -22.66
CA ASP A 270 -5.84 -3.43 -23.08
C ASP A 270 -6.17 -2.09 -22.40
N HIS A 271 -7.46 -1.83 -22.19
CA HIS A 271 -8.04 -0.61 -21.63
C HIS A 271 -9.17 -0.97 -20.65
N PRO A 272 -8.85 -1.48 -19.44
CA PRO A 272 -9.86 -1.86 -18.45
C PRO A 272 -10.82 -0.73 -18.10
N GLU A 273 -10.38 0.53 -18.17
CA GLU A 273 -11.21 1.71 -17.95
C GLU A 273 -12.43 1.81 -18.90
N TYR A 274 -12.39 1.15 -20.06
CA TYR A 274 -13.52 1.13 -20.99
C TYR A 274 -14.73 0.37 -20.45
N VAL A 275 -14.56 -0.58 -19.53
CA VAL A 275 -15.69 -1.27 -18.91
C VAL A 275 -16.62 -0.26 -18.21
N ASN A 276 -16.05 0.53 -17.30
CA ASN A 276 -16.80 1.53 -16.56
C ASN A 276 -17.29 2.66 -17.49
N ALA A 277 -16.49 3.08 -18.47
CA ALA A 277 -16.91 4.09 -19.45
C ALA A 277 -18.10 3.66 -20.33
N ILE A 278 -18.37 2.35 -20.49
CA ILE A 278 -19.47 1.81 -21.30
C ILE A 278 -20.69 1.44 -20.46
N TRP A 279 -20.50 0.70 -19.38
CA TRP A 279 -21.59 0.06 -18.63
C TRP A 279 -21.86 0.66 -17.26
N ASN A 280 -20.97 1.52 -16.77
CA ASN A 280 -21.16 2.29 -15.54
C ASN A 280 -21.29 3.78 -15.87
N THR A 281 -22.22 4.11 -16.79
CA THR A 281 -22.39 5.47 -17.35
C THR A 281 -23.36 6.36 -16.59
N GLU A 282 -24.11 5.79 -15.67
CA GLU A 282 -24.88 6.56 -14.71
C GLU A 282 -23.86 7.02 -13.66
N GLU A 283 -23.72 8.33 -13.42
CA GLU A 283 -23.05 8.76 -12.19
C GLU A 283 -23.82 8.08 -11.05
N ASP A 284 -23.14 7.21 -10.30
CA ASP A 284 -23.68 6.86 -9.01
C ASP A 284 -23.82 8.18 -8.26
N THR A 285 -25.04 8.52 -7.91
CA THR A 285 -25.37 9.74 -7.16
C THR A 285 -25.80 9.38 -5.74
N GLN A 286 -25.91 8.09 -5.45
CA GLN A 286 -26.31 7.61 -4.16
C GLN A 286 -25.04 7.47 -3.31
N ALA A 287 -24.97 8.26 -2.23
CA ALA A 287 -23.89 8.14 -1.29
C ALA A 287 -23.98 6.82 -0.52
N PRO A 288 -22.84 6.22 -0.12
CA PRO A 288 -22.84 5.05 0.73
C PRO A 288 -23.51 5.29 2.09
N THR A 289 -23.92 4.22 2.75
CA THR A 289 -24.33 4.31 4.16
C THR A 289 -23.17 4.76 5.04
N GLU A 290 -23.45 5.41 6.16
CA GLU A 290 -22.39 5.75 7.13
C GLU A 290 -21.71 4.49 7.70
N PRO A 291 -20.38 4.48 7.86
CA PRO A 291 -19.70 3.46 8.66
C PRO A 291 -20.22 3.50 10.10
N SER A 292 -20.41 2.33 10.72
CA SER A 292 -20.97 2.24 12.08
C SER A 292 -19.98 1.63 13.06
N ASN A 293 -20.19 1.87 14.36
CA ASN A 293 -19.36 1.33 15.45
C ASN A 293 -17.87 1.63 15.29
N LEU A 294 -17.53 2.87 14.90
CA LEU A 294 -16.14 3.30 14.98
C LEU A 294 -15.67 3.27 16.44
N VAL A 295 -14.56 2.58 16.67
CA VAL A 295 -13.89 2.47 17.97
C VAL A 295 -12.44 2.90 17.80
N ALA A 296 -12.02 3.86 18.63
CA ALA A 296 -10.62 4.19 18.87
C ALA A 296 -10.14 3.40 20.09
N SER A 297 -8.97 2.76 19.99
CA SER A 297 -8.48 1.82 21.01
C SER A 297 -6.96 1.70 20.98
N ASN A 298 -6.42 0.93 21.93
CA ASN A 298 -4.98 0.66 22.08
C ASN A 298 -4.10 1.92 22.00
N PRO A 299 -4.43 3.02 22.70
CA PRO A 299 -3.61 4.21 22.64
C PRO A 299 -2.20 3.93 23.15
N THR A 300 -1.21 4.42 22.43
CA THR A 300 0.17 4.59 22.90
C THR A 300 0.45 6.08 23.10
N ALA A 301 1.70 6.45 23.38
CA ALA A 301 2.09 7.85 23.47
C ALA A 301 1.99 8.57 22.11
N ASN A 302 2.02 7.85 20.98
CA ASN A 302 2.06 8.45 19.64
C ASN A 302 1.18 7.74 18.59
N SER A 303 0.35 6.78 18.99
CA SER A 303 -0.54 6.08 18.07
C SER A 303 -1.87 5.67 18.70
N ILE A 304 -2.89 5.48 17.86
CA ILE A 304 -4.23 4.99 18.22
C ILE A 304 -4.73 4.05 17.11
N ASP A 305 -5.29 2.90 17.48
CA ASP A 305 -5.93 1.96 16.54
C ASP A 305 -7.40 2.32 16.33
N LEU A 306 -7.85 2.26 15.07
CA LEU A 306 -9.23 2.49 14.66
C LEU A 306 -9.82 1.22 14.04
N ASN A 307 -11.04 0.86 14.43
CA ASN A 307 -11.82 -0.24 13.85
C ASN A 307 -13.29 0.18 13.69
N TRP A 308 -13.95 -0.24 12.60
CA TRP A 308 -15.37 0.05 12.36
C TRP A 308 -16.06 -1.06 11.57
N ASN A 309 -17.39 -1.02 11.51
CA ASN A 309 -18.18 -1.87 10.63
C ASN A 309 -18.26 -1.25 9.22
N ALA A 310 -18.15 -2.08 8.20
CA ALA A 310 -18.24 -1.67 6.82
C ALA A 310 -19.57 -0.95 6.50
N ALA A 311 -19.47 0.11 5.72
CA ALA A 311 -20.60 0.70 5.02
C ALA A 311 -21.08 -0.21 3.88
N THR A 312 -22.27 0.09 3.33
CA THR A 312 -22.82 -0.54 2.14
C THR A 312 -23.20 0.52 1.12
N ASP A 313 -23.14 0.15 -0.15
CA ASP A 313 -23.48 1.01 -1.26
C ASP A 313 -24.16 0.20 -2.38
N ASN A 314 -24.85 0.86 -3.31
CA ASN A 314 -25.53 0.22 -4.45
C ASN A 314 -24.58 -0.22 -5.56
N VAL A 315 -23.44 0.46 -5.75
CA VAL A 315 -22.42 0.09 -6.76
C VAL A 315 -21.16 -0.46 -6.09
N GLY A 316 -20.80 0.03 -4.91
CA GLY A 316 -19.68 -0.50 -4.14
C GLY A 316 -18.76 0.57 -3.59
N LEU A 317 -17.96 0.21 -2.58
CA LEU A 317 -17.03 1.11 -1.91
C LEU A 317 -15.64 1.01 -2.53
N ILE A 318 -14.94 2.14 -2.65
CA ILE A 318 -13.51 2.16 -3.00
C ILE A 318 -12.60 2.37 -1.78
N GLY A 319 -13.15 2.81 -0.66
CA GLY A 319 -12.39 2.94 0.59
C GLY A 319 -13.05 3.84 1.63
N TYR A 320 -12.25 4.24 2.61
CA TYR A 320 -12.66 5.02 3.77
C TYR A 320 -11.69 6.18 3.99
N ASN A 321 -12.23 7.40 4.06
CA ASN A 321 -11.48 8.58 4.48
C ASN A 321 -11.53 8.70 5.99
N ILE A 322 -10.35 8.79 6.60
CA ILE A 322 -10.17 9.02 8.03
C ILE A 322 -10.00 10.52 8.26
N TYR A 323 -10.78 11.07 9.18
CA TYR A 323 -10.67 12.44 9.63
C TYR A 323 -10.18 12.45 11.08
N LYS A 324 -9.15 13.26 11.35
CA LYS A 324 -8.61 13.53 12.68
C LYS A 324 -8.93 14.98 13.03
N GLU A 325 -9.64 15.22 14.13
CA GLU A 325 -10.09 16.57 14.53
C GLU A 325 -10.87 17.28 13.41
N GLY A 326 -11.70 16.53 12.68
CA GLY A 326 -12.49 17.03 11.55
C GLY A 326 -11.69 17.36 10.28
N SER A 327 -10.36 17.16 10.27
CA SER A 327 -9.50 17.36 9.10
C SER A 327 -9.16 16.01 8.46
N PHE A 328 -9.17 15.95 7.13
CA PHE A 328 -8.77 14.74 6.40
C PHE A 328 -7.34 14.35 6.76
N HIS A 329 -7.13 13.08 7.10
CA HIS A 329 -5.84 12.53 7.49
C HIS A 329 -5.29 11.56 6.45
N SER A 330 -6.05 10.52 6.12
CA SER A 330 -5.63 9.46 5.20
C SER A 330 -6.84 8.74 4.61
N ASN A 331 -6.60 7.94 3.57
CA ASN A 331 -7.57 7.01 2.99
C ASN A 331 -7.07 5.57 3.18
N VAL A 332 -7.98 4.62 3.41
CA VAL A 332 -7.69 3.18 3.55
C VAL A 332 -8.78 2.34 2.90
N ASN A 333 -8.44 1.13 2.43
CA ASN A 333 -9.39 0.21 1.78
C ASN A 333 -9.86 -0.91 2.72
N THR A 334 -9.48 -0.85 3.99
CA THR A 334 -9.81 -1.81 5.05
C THR A 334 -10.75 -1.17 6.07
N THR A 335 -11.38 -1.98 6.93
CA THR A 335 -12.24 -1.50 8.03
C THR A 335 -11.49 -1.28 9.35
N SER A 336 -10.17 -1.16 9.27
CA SER A 336 -9.27 -0.95 10.40
C SER A 336 -7.97 -0.26 9.96
N THR A 337 -7.40 0.59 10.82
CA THR A 337 -6.10 1.24 10.59
C THR A 337 -5.47 1.72 11.90
N THR A 338 -4.17 2.00 11.90
CA THR A 338 -3.45 2.62 13.03
C THR A 338 -3.01 4.02 12.64
N ILE A 339 -3.40 5.02 13.44
CA ILE A 339 -2.98 6.41 13.28
C ILE A 339 -1.72 6.63 14.10
N ILE A 340 -0.63 7.02 13.46
CA ILE A 340 0.69 7.24 14.07
C ILE A 340 1.08 8.73 14.07
N GLY A 341 2.17 9.08 14.77
CA GLY A 341 2.68 10.45 14.84
C GLY A 341 1.78 11.39 15.63
N LEU A 342 1.03 10.87 16.60
CA LEU A 342 0.18 11.63 17.51
C LEU A 342 1.01 12.21 18.66
N SER A 343 0.58 13.35 19.21
CA SER A 343 1.20 13.91 20.41
C SER A 343 0.74 13.15 21.66
N PRO A 344 1.61 12.91 22.65
CA PRO A 344 1.21 12.26 23.91
C PRO A 344 0.26 13.11 24.75
N GLU A 345 -0.43 12.48 25.71
CA GLU A 345 -1.43 13.12 26.60
C GLU A 345 -2.46 13.98 25.87
N THR A 346 -2.74 13.66 24.61
CA THR A 346 -3.60 14.46 23.74
C THR A 346 -4.81 13.60 23.37
N ASN A 347 -5.99 14.12 23.67
CA ASN A 347 -7.22 13.52 23.21
C ASN A 347 -7.38 13.78 21.70
N PHE A 348 -7.51 12.72 20.92
CA PHE A 348 -7.81 12.79 19.50
C PHE A 348 -9.17 12.17 19.22
N CYS A 349 -9.97 12.88 18.44
CA CYS A 349 -11.26 12.42 17.96
C CYS A 349 -11.20 12.13 16.46
N PHE A 350 -11.76 10.98 16.09
CA PHE A 350 -11.78 10.45 14.73
C PHE A 350 -13.20 10.25 14.23
N THR A 351 -13.38 10.49 12.94
CA THR A 351 -14.55 10.04 12.18
C THR A 351 -14.10 9.39 10.88
N VAL A 352 -14.94 8.50 10.37
CA VAL A 352 -14.69 7.77 9.12
C VAL A 352 -15.83 8.03 8.14
N VAL A 353 -15.48 8.31 6.89
CA VAL A 353 -16.42 8.52 5.78
C VAL A 353 -16.16 7.45 4.72
N ALA A 354 -17.19 6.72 4.31
CA ALA A 354 -17.09 5.78 3.20
C ALA A 354 -17.17 6.53 1.87
N ILE A 355 -16.39 6.07 0.88
CA ILE A 355 -16.37 6.61 -0.47
C ILE A 355 -16.64 5.49 -1.47
N ASP A 356 -17.49 5.78 -2.46
CA ASP A 356 -17.77 4.88 -3.58
C ASP A 356 -16.93 5.18 -4.83
N SER A 357 -17.07 4.33 -5.83
CA SER A 357 -16.35 4.43 -7.11
C SER A 357 -16.70 5.66 -7.95
N SER A 358 -17.81 6.35 -7.65
CA SER A 358 -18.20 7.63 -8.24
C SER A 358 -17.84 8.83 -7.36
N ASN A 359 -17.09 8.60 -6.28
CA ASN A 359 -16.60 9.60 -5.33
C ASN A 359 -17.72 10.30 -4.53
N ASN A 360 -18.89 9.68 -4.37
CA ASN A 360 -19.82 10.13 -3.34
C ASN A 360 -19.31 9.75 -1.97
N SER A 361 -19.62 10.58 -0.98
CA SER A 361 -19.21 10.40 0.40
C SER A 361 -20.42 10.14 1.28
N SER A 362 -20.33 9.14 2.15
CA SER A 362 -21.33 8.90 3.19
C SER A 362 -21.42 10.07 4.18
N ALA A 363 -22.43 10.06 5.04
CA ALA A 363 -22.33 10.79 6.30
C ALA A 363 -21.14 10.23 7.14
N PRO A 364 -20.48 11.06 7.99
CA PRO A 364 -19.46 10.56 8.89
C PRO A 364 -20.02 9.53 9.87
N SER A 365 -19.19 8.56 10.24
CA SER A 365 -19.48 7.62 11.34
C SER A 365 -19.77 8.35 12.66
N ASN A 366 -20.11 7.57 13.70
CA ASN A 366 -19.96 8.08 15.06
C ASN A 366 -18.54 8.58 15.29
N GLU A 367 -18.40 9.63 16.09
CA GLU A 367 -17.10 10.11 16.55
C GLU A 367 -16.55 9.14 17.61
N ALA A 368 -15.29 8.77 17.46
CA ALA A 368 -14.57 7.98 18.45
C ALA A 368 -13.34 8.76 18.89
N CYS A 369 -13.28 9.07 20.19
CA CYS A 369 -12.16 9.76 20.78
C CYS A 369 -11.36 8.82 21.66
N GLU A 370 -10.05 8.96 21.62
CA GLU A 370 -9.14 8.28 22.54
C GLU A 370 -7.99 9.21 22.91
N THR A 371 -7.53 9.12 24.16
CA THR A 371 -6.41 9.92 24.65
C THR A 371 -5.13 9.11 24.54
N THR A 372 -4.16 9.62 23.78
CA THR A 372 -2.81 9.05 23.77
C THR A 372 -2.29 8.99 25.20
N THR A 373 -1.59 7.92 25.53
CA THR A 373 -1.09 7.72 26.89
C THR A 373 -0.04 8.78 27.23
N ASN A 374 0.30 8.86 28.52
CA ASN A 374 1.36 9.77 28.95
C ASN A 374 2.63 9.56 28.11
N GLY A 375 3.10 10.65 27.52
CA GLY A 375 4.44 10.74 26.99
C GLY A 375 5.37 10.77 28.18
N SER A 376 5.61 9.60 28.77
CA SER A 376 6.69 9.47 29.75
C SER A 376 7.93 10.05 29.11
N THR A 377 8.39 11.19 29.63
CA THR A 377 9.69 11.80 29.29
C THR A 377 10.85 10.96 29.81
N GLY A 378 10.58 9.74 30.31
CA GLY A 378 11.49 8.61 30.17
C GLY A 378 10.98 7.68 29.08
N THR A 379 11.68 7.67 27.94
CA THR A 379 12.14 6.44 27.28
C THR A 379 11.12 5.29 27.30
N GLY A 380 9.96 5.48 26.67
CA GLY A 380 8.88 4.48 26.64
C GLY A 380 8.36 4.15 25.23
N ASN A 381 8.88 4.79 24.19
CA ASN A 381 8.46 4.57 22.80
C ASN A 381 9.50 5.02 21.76
N ALA A 382 10.77 5.19 22.16
CA ALA A 382 11.87 5.26 21.21
C ALA A 382 12.17 3.84 20.74
N ASP A 383 12.10 3.59 19.44
CA ASP A 383 12.66 2.35 18.89
C ASP A 383 14.19 2.42 18.94
N LEU A 384 14.86 1.34 18.55
CA LEU A 384 16.31 1.30 18.49
C LEU A 384 16.85 2.35 17.50
N PHE A 385 18.02 2.91 17.79
CA PHE A 385 18.72 3.85 16.91
C PHE A 385 20.23 3.67 17.00
N PHE A 386 20.95 4.07 15.95
CA PHE A 386 22.41 4.08 15.96
C PHE A 386 22.93 5.10 16.95
N SER A 387 23.75 4.65 17.89
CA SER A 387 24.41 5.50 18.89
C SER A 387 25.87 5.76 18.54
N GLU A 388 26.52 4.89 17.78
CA GLU A 388 27.91 5.09 17.34
C GLU A 388 28.19 4.44 15.99
N TYR A 389 29.00 5.13 15.18
CA TYR A 389 29.63 4.62 13.97
C TYR A 389 31.13 4.86 14.10
N MET A 390 31.92 3.80 14.01
CA MET A 390 33.38 3.88 13.98
C MET A 390 33.89 3.48 12.60
N GLU A 391 34.57 4.40 11.91
CA GLU A 391 35.42 4.08 10.78
C GLU A 391 36.87 4.44 11.09
N GLY A 392 37.62 3.42 11.48
CA GLY A 392 38.99 3.55 11.85
C GLY A 392 40.00 3.08 10.81
N SER A 393 41.26 2.98 11.24
CA SER A 393 42.32 2.52 10.33
C SER A 393 42.13 1.04 9.96
N SER A 394 42.30 0.74 8.67
CA SER A 394 42.15 -0.62 8.12
C SER A 394 40.77 -1.24 8.40
N TYR A 395 40.70 -2.19 9.33
CA TYR A 395 39.49 -2.96 9.66
C TYR A 395 38.93 -2.59 11.03
N ASN A 396 39.38 -1.50 11.63
CA ASN A 396 38.88 -1.04 12.91
C ASN A 396 37.54 -0.32 12.69
N LYS A 397 36.48 -1.11 12.49
CA LYS A 397 35.15 -0.63 12.11
C LYS A 397 34.08 -1.25 12.99
N ALA A 398 33.15 -0.44 13.48
CA ALA A 398 32.05 -0.89 14.34
C ALA A 398 30.77 -0.06 14.15
N LEU A 399 29.63 -0.67 14.46
CA LEU A 399 28.32 -0.03 14.59
C LEU A 399 27.79 -0.32 15.98
N GLU A 400 27.23 0.70 16.62
CA GLU A 400 26.53 0.57 17.90
C GLU A 400 25.08 0.98 17.76
N ILE A 401 24.20 0.17 18.35
CA ILE A 401 22.75 0.41 18.40
C ILE A 401 22.35 0.50 19.86
N SER A 402 21.63 1.55 20.24
CA SER A 402 21.19 1.74 21.62
C SER A 402 19.70 1.52 21.81
N ASN A 403 19.33 1.08 23.03
CA ASN A 403 17.95 0.90 23.42
C ASN A 403 17.55 1.84 24.56
N PHE A 404 16.73 2.84 24.25
CA PHE A 404 16.10 3.72 25.23
C PHE A 404 14.57 3.63 25.14
N SER A 405 14.04 2.44 24.84
CA SER A 405 12.60 2.18 24.69
C SER A 405 11.85 1.99 26.01
N GLY A 406 12.57 1.82 27.13
CA GLY A 406 11.98 1.54 28.44
C GLY A 406 11.77 0.07 28.75
N ALA A 407 12.04 -0.81 27.78
CA ALA A 407 11.94 -2.25 27.92
C ALA A 407 13.10 -2.96 27.20
N THR A 408 13.33 -4.23 27.53
CA THR A 408 14.22 -5.09 26.74
C THR A 408 13.63 -5.33 25.36
N ILE A 409 14.42 -5.10 24.30
CA ILE A 409 14.01 -5.32 22.91
C ILE A 409 14.64 -6.59 22.37
N ASN A 410 13.83 -7.47 21.79
CA ASN A 410 14.29 -8.64 21.04
C ASN A 410 14.58 -8.25 19.59
N LEU A 411 15.75 -8.65 19.08
CA LEU A 411 16.25 -8.22 17.77
C LEU A 411 15.80 -9.11 16.60
N SER A 412 14.94 -10.12 16.80
CA SER A 412 14.54 -11.08 15.76
C SER A 412 13.86 -10.45 14.55
N ASN A 413 13.23 -9.28 14.74
CA ASN A 413 12.50 -8.55 13.71
C ASN A 413 13.31 -7.39 13.13
N TYR A 414 14.56 -7.25 13.55
CA TYR A 414 15.45 -6.18 13.12
C TYR A 414 16.48 -6.70 12.13
N GLU A 415 16.91 -5.84 11.23
CA GLU A 415 17.99 -6.13 10.29
C GLU A 415 18.76 -4.85 9.97
N LEU A 416 20.03 -5.01 9.60
CA LEU A 416 20.84 -3.95 9.02
C LEU A 416 21.04 -4.18 7.53
N LYS A 417 21.06 -3.09 6.75
CA LYS A 417 21.41 -3.12 5.33
C LYS A 417 22.45 -2.06 5.03
N LEU A 418 23.41 -2.42 4.20
CA LEU A 418 24.47 -1.52 3.74
C LEU A 418 24.25 -1.18 2.27
N SER A 419 24.34 0.11 1.95
CA SER A 419 24.42 0.64 0.60
C SER A 419 25.83 1.16 0.36
N SER A 420 26.56 0.52 -0.55
CA SER A 420 27.98 0.79 -0.78
C SER A 420 28.22 1.70 -1.99
N ASN A 421 29.26 2.53 -1.90
CA ASN A 421 29.80 3.44 -2.89
C ASN A 421 28.75 4.41 -3.46
N GLY A 422 27.96 5.03 -2.58
CA GLY A 422 26.92 6.00 -2.97
C GLY A 422 25.78 5.41 -3.79
N SER A 423 25.49 4.12 -3.64
CA SER A 423 24.37 3.46 -4.30
C SER A 423 23.03 4.03 -3.80
N SER A 424 22.07 4.22 -4.71
CA SER A 424 20.69 4.64 -4.40
C SER A 424 19.79 3.48 -3.96
N THR A 425 20.32 2.26 -3.90
CA THR A 425 19.62 1.04 -3.50
C THR A 425 20.46 0.24 -2.51
N TRP A 426 19.81 -0.43 -1.56
CA TRP A 426 20.49 -1.36 -0.64
C TRP A 426 21.19 -2.48 -1.42
N ASN A 427 22.47 -2.72 -1.12
CA ASN A 427 23.23 -3.82 -1.73
C ASN A 427 22.83 -5.15 -1.08
N SER A 428 23.43 -6.25 -1.56
CA SER A 428 23.24 -7.59 -0.98
C SER A 428 23.82 -7.76 0.44
N TYR A 429 24.48 -6.73 0.97
CA TYR A 429 25.01 -6.73 2.33
C TYR A 429 23.88 -6.49 3.33
N SER A 430 23.49 -7.56 4.01
CA SER A 430 22.50 -7.54 5.08
C SER A 430 23.04 -8.27 6.30
N TYR A 431 22.56 -7.87 7.47
CA TYR A 431 22.85 -8.54 8.72
C TYR A 431 21.55 -8.76 9.48
N SER A 432 21.26 -10.04 9.74
CA SER A 432 20.19 -10.48 10.63
C SER A 432 20.81 -10.80 11.98
N PHE A 433 20.23 -10.29 13.05
CA PHE A 433 20.74 -10.52 14.39
C PHE A 433 20.61 -12.00 14.79
N PRO A 434 21.55 -12.52 15.61
CA PRO A 434 21.48 -13.90 16.11
C PRO A 434 20.16 -14.21 16.83
N ASN A 435 19.73 -15.47 16.75
CA ASN A 435 18.55 -15.94 17.49
C ASN A 435 18.75 -15.72 18.99
N ASN A 436 17.83 -14.98 19.62
CA ASN A 436 17.84 -14.51 21.02
C ASN A 436 18.69 -13.28 21.33
N ALA A 437 19.25 -12.58 20.33
CA ALA A 437 19.86 -11.29 20.58
C ALA A 437 18.80 -10.30 21.10
N SER A 438 19.15 -9.58 22.17
CA SER A 438 18.29 -8.59 22.79
C SER A 438 19.12 -7.49 23.43
N ILE A 439 18.58 -6.28 23.46
CA ILE A 439 19.21 -5.13 24.13
C ILE A 439 18.32 -4.78 25.31
N GLU A 440 18.86 -4.77 26.53
CA GLU A 440 18.12 -4.26 27.70
C GLU A 440 17.93 -2.75 27.58
N ASN A 441 16.95 -2.19 28.27
CA ASN A 441 16.79 -0.75 28.30
C ASN A 441 18.04 -0.10 28.91
N THR A 442 18.48 1.01 28.33
CA THR A 442 19.75 1.75 28.57
C THR A 442 21.04 1.02 28.18
N GLU A 443 20.94 -0.14 27.55
CA GLU A 443 22.10 -0.87 27.03
C GLU A 443 22.25 -0.65 25.52
N VAL A 444 23.37 -1.14 24.99
CA VAL A 444 23.73 -1.06 23.57
C VAL A 444 24.02 -2.45 22.99
N TYR A 445 24.14 -2.53 21.67
CA TYR A 445 24.61 -3.70 20.96
C TYR A 445 25.67 -3.30 19.93
N VAL A 446 26.87 -3.85 20.05
CA VAL A 446 28.03 -3.50 19.23
C VAL A 446 28.33 -4.61 18.22
N ILE A 447 28.35 -4.23 16.94
CA ILE A 447 28.75 -5.12 15.83
C ILE A 447 30.10 -4.63 15.30
N MET A 448 31.11 -5.49 15.37
CA MET A 448 32.46 -5.13 14.96
C MET A 448 32.96 -5.96 13.78
N HIS A 449 33.89 -5.41 13.00
CA HIS A 449 34.56 -6.15 11.95
C HIS A 449 35.49 -7.22 12.56
N GLY A 450 35.43 -8.47 12.08
CA GLY A 450 36.16 -9.63 12.65
C GLY A 450 37.69 -9.58 12.51
N SER A 451 38.23 -8.54 11.87
CA SER A 451 39.66 -8.26 11.74
C SER A 451 40.07 -6.96 12.44
N ALA A 452 39.17 -6.35 13.24
CA ALA A 452 39.52 -5.21 14.07
C ALA A 452 40.61 -5.60 15.08
N THR A 453 41.48 -4.64 15.37
CA THR A 453 42.64 -4.81 16.26
C THR A 453 42.57 -3.91 17.51
N VAL A 454 41.52 -3.08 17.58
CA VAL A 454 41.18 -2.19 18.69
C VAL A 454 39.73 -2.45 19.10
N CYS A 455 39.36 -2.06 20.31
CA CYS A 455 38.00 -2.21 20.86
C CYS A 455 37.45 -3.65 20.90
N THR A 456 38.31 -4.68 20.87
CA THR A 456 37.93 -6.12 20.82
C THR A 456 37.42 -6.70 22.14
N ASP A 457 37.03 -5.84 23.09
CA ASP A 457 36.52 -6.27 24.39
C ASP A 457 35.07 -5.77 24.62
N VAL A 458 34.47 -5.08 23.64
CA VAL A 458 33.14 -4.47 23.75
C VAL A 458 32.15 -4.97 22.69
N GLU A 459 32.56 -5.88 21.80
CA GLU A 459 31.67 -6.42 20.76
C GLU A 459 30.67 -7.46 21.31
N ASP A 460 29.43 -7.38 20.82
CA ASP A 460 28.42 -8.42 21.01
C ASP A 460 28.41 -9.42 19.86
N ASP A 461 28.77 -8.98 18.64
CA ASP A 461 28.94 -9.86 17.48
C ASP A 461 30.01 -9.36 16.50
N LEU A 462 30.53 -10.30 15.70
CA LEU A 462 31.49 -10.04 14.64
C LEU A 462 30.86 -10.29 13.27
N ASN A 463 30.74 -9.24 12.47
CA ASN A 463 30.19 -9.36 11.12
C ASN A 463 30.92 -8.49 10.10
N ASN A 464 31.71 -9.11 9.23
CA ASN A 464 32.47 -8.37 8.22
C ASN A 464 31.54 -7.73 7.17
N SER A 465 30.49 -8.41 6.73
CA SER A 465 29.65 -7.94 5.61
C SER A 465 28.96 -6.60 5.85
N ILE A 466 28.41 -6.39 7.05
CA ILE A 466 27.78 -5.10 7.39
C ILE A 466 28.80 -4.03 7.80
N THR A 467 30.02 -4.43 8.21
CA THR A 467 31.11 -3.53 8.60
C THR A 467 32.13 -3.27 7.48
N GLU A 468 31.83 -3.64 6.24
CA GLU A 468 32.65 -3.27 5.06
C GLU A 468 32.46 -1.80 4.64
N PHE A 469 31.61 -1.03 5.34
CA PHE A 469 31.36 0.37 5.03
C PHE A 469 32.64 1.21 4.96
N ASN A 470 32.67 2.21 4.10
CA ASN A 470 33.68 3.25 4.04
C ASN A 470 33.01 4.59 3.80
N GLY A 471 33.63 5.70 4.20
CA GLY A 471 32.98 6.95 4.59
C GLY A 471 31.91 7.64 3.73
N ASN A 472 31.54 7.12 2.57
CA ASN A 472 30.37 7.53 1.79
C ASN A 472 29.23 6.49 1.77
N ASP A 473 29.36 5.39 2.49
CA ASP A 473 28.39 4.30 2.50
C ASP A 473 27.23 4.60 3.47
N ALA A 474 26.01 4.21 3.08
CA ALA A 474 24.83 4.35 3.92
C ALA A 474 24.48 3.04 4.63
N VAL A 475 24.13 3.11 5.91
CA VAL A 475 23.71 1.95 6.71
C VAL A 475 22.33 2.22 7.29
N GLY A 476 21.37 1.34 6.99
CA GLY A 476 20.00 1.44 7.49
C GLY A 476 19.69 0.40 8.54
N LEU A 477 18.99 0.81 9.60
CA LEU A 477 18.38 -0.03 10.61
C LEU A 477 16.89 -0.21 10.29
N PHE A 478 16.45 -1.46 10.19
CA PHE A 478 15.08 -1.81 9.81
C PHE A 478 14.39 -2.61 10.90
N LYS A 479 13.06 -2.46 10.98
CA LYS A 479 12.17 -3.30 11.78
C LYS A 479 11.02 -3.79 10.90
N ASN A 480 10.83 -5.09 10.79
CA ASN A 480 9.84 -5.71 9.89
C ASN A 480 9.91 -5.16 8.45
N GLY A 481 11.12 -4.89 7.94
CA GLY A 481 11.35 -4.34 6.61
C GLY A 481 11.12 -2.83 6.47
N VAL A 482 10.74 -2.11 7.53
CA VAL A 482 10.58 -0.65 7.54
C VAL A 482 11.85 0.02 8.08
N LEU A 483 12.39 1.01 7.37
CA LEU A 483 13.56 1.79 7.80
C LEU A 483 13.19 2.66 9.02
N ILE A 484 13.92 2.51 10.12
CA ILE A 484 13.69 3.25 11.37
C ILE A 484 14.84 4.19 11.74
N ASP A 485 16.07 3.92 11.28
CA ASP A 485 17.21 4.83 11.44
C ASP A 485 18.22 4.65 10.30
N ILE A 486 18.99 5.70 9.98
CA ILE A 486 19.98 5.67 8.90
C ILE A 486 21.23 6.49 9.23
N LEU A 487 22.39 5.92 8.87
CA LEU A 487 23.68 6.60 8.74
C LEU A 487 23.96 6.83 7.25
N GLY A 488 24.32 8.07 6.87
CA GLY A 488 24.56 8.44 5.47
C GLY A 488 23.29 8.56 4.62
N SER A 489 23.46 8.92 3.35
CA SER A 489 22.35 9.11 2.41
C SER A 489 22.45 8.14 1.22
N LEU A 490 21.32 7.52 0.84
CA LEU A 490 21.26 6.72 -0.38
C LEU A 490 21.49 7.59 -1.61
N GLY A 491 22.31 7.12 -2.54
CA GLY A 491 22.60 7.82 -3.80
C GLY A 491 23.61 8.98 -3.67
N ASP A 492 24.20 9.17 -2.49
CA ASP A 492 25.20 10.19 -2.21
C ASP A 492 26.59 9.55 -2.13
N ASP A 493 27.52 9.96 -3.00
CA ASP A 493 28.88 9.43 -3.04
C ASP A 493 29.89 10.27 -2.24
N SER A 494 29.42 11.28 -1.50
CA SER A 494 30.29 12.15 -0.69
C SER A 494 30.77 11.48 0.61
N ASP A 495 32.06 11.66 0.90
CA ASP A 495 32.70 11.17 2.13
C ASP A 495 32.19 11.98 3.35
N TYR A 496 31.16 11.50 4.05
CA TYR A 496 30.62 12.12 5.26
C TYR A 496 31.24 11.57 6.55
N ALA A 497 31.69 10.31 6.55
CA ALA A 497 32.20 9.61 7.74
C ALA A 497 33.55 8.90 7.55
N LYS A 498 34.35 9.36 6.59
CA LYS A 498 35.63 8.72 6.26
C LYS A 498 36.68 8.91 7.35
N ASN A 499 37.20 7.80 7.88
CA ASN A 499 38.24 7.80 8.91
C ASN A 499 37.87 8.63 10.15
N ILE A 500 36.59 8.62 10.55
CA ILE A 500 36.11 9.32 11.76
C ILE A 500 35.22 8.41 12.58
N THR A 501 34.99 8.82 13.83
CA THR A 501 33.97 8.23 14.70
C THR A 501 32.83 9.24 14.86
N LEU A 502 31.59 8.77 14.67
CA LEU A 502 30.37 9.53 14.93
C LEU A 502 29.71 8.98 16.18
N VAL A 503 29.54 9.81 17.20
CA VAL A 503 28.78 9.47 18.41
C VAL A 503 27.50 10.27 18.41
N ARG A 504 26.35 9.60 18.57
CA ARG A 504 25.04 10.26 18.55
C ARG A 504 24.97 11.27 19.70
N ASN A 505 24.39 12.44 19.47
CA ASN A 505 24.25 13.42 20.56
C ASN A 505 23.23 12.91 21.59
N THR A 506 23.54 13.10 22.87
CA THR A 506 22.71 12.57 23.98
C THR A 506 21.29 13.16 24.03
N ASP A 507 21.01 14.26 23.36
CA ASP A 507 19.67 14.87 23.24
C ASP A 507 18.83 14.28 22.10
N VAL A 508 19.41 13.40 21.27
CA VAL A 508 18.68 12.64 20.25
C VAL A 508 17.97 11.48 20.91
N VAL A 509 16.64 11.50 20.82
CA VAL A 509 15.77 10.56 21.56
C VAL A 509 15.18 9.43 20.71
N ALA A 510 15.37 9.46 19.40
CA ALA A 510 14.86 8.46 18.47
C ALA A 510 15.64 8.46 17.16
N GLY A 511 15.57 7.35 16.41
CA GLY A 511 16.12 7.25 15.06
C GLY A 511 15.33 8.02 14.01
N SER A 512 15.95 8.23 12.85
CA SER A 512 15.38 8.97 11.72
C SER A 512 15.66 8.25 10.39
N SER A 513 14.68 8.23 9.49
CA SER A 513 14.87 7.71 8.12
C SER A 513 15.63 8.68 7.20
N ILE A 514 16.05 9.84 7.71
CA ILE A 514 16.82 10.87 7.00
C ILE A 514 18.04 11.18 7.84
N PHE A 515 19.23 11.01 7.26
CA PHE A 515 20.49 11.32 7.96
C PHE A 515 20.67 12.82 8.13
N ASP A 516 20.87 13.25 9.38
CA ASP A 516 21.29 14.61 9.73
C ASP A 516 22.59 14.55 10.52
N ILE A 517 23.68 15.04 9.93
CA ILE A 517 25.00 15.07 10.58
C ILE A 517 25.00 15.93 11.86
N ASN A 518 24.07 16.86 12.03
CA ASN A 518 23.99 17.69 13.23
C ASN A 518 23.52 16.91 14.46
N GLU A 519 22.98 15.70 14.28
CA GLU A 519 22.63 14.78 15.37
C GLU A 519 23.85 14.01 15.92
N TRP A 520 25.05 14.30 15.41
CA TRP A 520 26.27 13.55 15.72
C TRP A 520 27.40 14.47 16.19
N THR A 521 28.13 14.00 17.20
CA THR A 521 29.43 14.53 17.58
C THR A 521 30.50 13.79 16.78
N ILE A 522 31.38 14.56 16.12
CA ILE A 522 32.41 14.04 15.23
C ILE A 522 33.76 13.99 15.95
N TYR A 523 34.41 12.83 15.94
CA TYR A 523 35.77 12.65 16.43
C TYR A 523 36.71 12.24 15.28
N ASP A 524 37.74 13.06 15.04
CA ASP A 524 38.73 12.86 13.97
C ASP A 524 39.77 11.76 14.28
N ASP A 525 39.63 11.04 15.40
CA ASP A 525 40.55 9.97 15.78
C ASP A 525 40.05 8.61 15.24
N THR A 526 40.86 8.07 14.34
CA THR A 526 40.63 6.84 13.60
C THR A 526 40.58 5.56 14.44
N ASN A 527 40.63 5.58 15.77
CA ASN A 527 40.56 4.35 16.60
C ASN A 527 39.97 4.59 18.01
N THR A 528 39.10 5.59 18.18
CA THR A 528 38.56 5.95 19.51
C THR A 528 37.44 5.02 19.95
N CYS A 529 37.66 4.25 21.01
CA CYS A 529 36.65 3.38 21.63
C CYS A 529 36.01 4.01 22.88
N ASP A 530 36.22 5.31 23.13
CA ASP A 530 35.91 5.90 24.44
C ASP A 530 34.41 5.89 24.77
N ASP A 531 33.56 5.94 23.73
CA ASP A 531 32.11 5.91 23.85
C ASP A 531 31.51 4.53 23.47
N LEU A 532 32.26 3.69 22.74
CA LEU A 532 31.79 2.38 22.27
C LEU A 532 31.53 1.40 23.43
N GLY A 533 30.39 0.72 23.38
CA GLY A 533 29.89 -0.17 24.42
C GLY A 533 29.00 0.54 25.44
N SER A 534 28.71 1.82 25.29
CA SER A 534 27.75 2.53 26.14
C SER A 534 27.19 3.79 25.50
N HIS A 535 25.89 4.05 25.67
CA HIS A 535 25.31 5.31 25.27
C HIS A 535 24.58 5.96 26.45
N THR A 536 24.48 7.29 26.44
CA THR A 536 23.65 8.00 27.42
C THR A 536 22.72 8.96 26.70
N GLN A 537 21.48 9.01 27.17
CA GLN A 537 20.51 9.98 26.72
C GLN A 537 20.29 11.00 27.83
N THR A 538 20.35 12.29 27.49
CA THR A 538 19.91 13.33 28.39
C THR A 538 18.39 13.19 28.53
N LEU A 539 17.91 12.84 29.72
CA LEU A 539 16.48 12.94 30.04
C LEU A 539 16.07 14.40 29.89
N ASP A 540 15.53 14.73 28.73
CA ASP A 540 15.37 16.11 28.36
C ASP A 540 14.11 16.70 29.01
N ILE A 541 14.29 17.82 29.71
CA ILE A 541 13.21 18.66 30.22
C ILE A 541 12.91 19.78 29.20
N SER A 542 13.40 19.71 27.97
CA SER A 542 13.34 20.77 26.96
C SER A 542 11.97 20.91 26.27
N GLN A 543 10.95 21.22 27.08
CA GLN A 543 10.10 22.37 26.77
C GLN A 543 9.94 23.34 27.96
N ASN A 544 10.87 23.27 28.93
CA ASN A 544 10.99 24.21 30.03
C ASN A 544 12.30 25.00 30.02
N LYS A 545 12.78 25.44 28.84
CA LYS A 545 13.38 26.78 28.80
C LYS A 545 12.25 27.77 29.05
N ASN A 546 11.96 28.01 30.33
CA ASN A 546 11.20 29.20 30.73
C ASN A 546 11.96 30.39 30.10
N PRO A 547 11.40 31.14 29.13
CA PRO A 547 11.99 32.42 28.81
C PRO A 547 11.94 33.21 30.12
N GLU A 548 13.10 33.59 30.66
CA GLU A 548 13.12 34.62 31.69
C GLU A 548 12.56 35.89 31.04
N ILE A 549 11.26 36.11 31.17
CA ILE A 549 10.63 37.35 30.73
C ILE A 549 11.11 38.44 31.70
N LYS A 550 12.02 39.27 31.21
CA LYS A 550 12.63 40.35 31.99
C LYS A 550 11.82 41.62 31.82
N PHE A 551 11.37 42.15 32.95
CA PHE A 551 10.74 43.46 33.06
C PHE A 551 11.68 44.40 33.78
N TYR A 552 12.17 45.43 33.10
CA TYR A 552 13.04 46.41 33.74
C TYR A 552 12.83 47.83 33.19
N PRO A 553 13.06 48.87 34.02
CA PRO A 553 13.24 48.79 35.46
C PRO A 553 11.91 48.46 36.18
N ASN A 554 11.96 47.74 37.30
CA ASN A 554 10.82 47.50 38.18
C ASN A 554 11.29 47.61 39.65
N PRO A 555 10.93 48.64 40.43
CA PRO A 555 9.96 49.71 40.12
C PRO A 555 10.34 50.59 38.92
N LEU A 556 9.33 51.10 38.22
CA LEU A 556 9.47 51.91 37.03
C LEU A 556 10.06 53.29 37.37
N THR A 557 11.02 53.79 36.61
CA THR A 557 11.60 55.13 36.82
C THR A 557 10.98 56.21 35.91
N GLY A 558 9.93 55.87 35.16
CA GLY A 558 9.27 56.74 34.19
C GLY A 558 8.01 56.12 33.58
N ASN A 559 7.71 56.51 32.34
CA ASN A 559 6.51 56.06 31.61
C ASN A 559 6.77 54.91 30.63
N THR A 560 7.88 54.19 30.78
CA THR A 560 8.28 53.09 29.90
C THR A 560 8.76 51.88 30.69
N VAL A 561 8.48 50.68 30.16
CA VAL A 561 9.01 49.41 30.64
C VAL A 561 9.61 48.63 29.47
N TYR A 562 10.79 48.06 29.66
CA TYR A 562 11.38 47.13 28.71
C TYR A 562 10.86 45.72 28.99
N VAL A 563 10.43 45.03 27.94
CA VAL A 563 9.97 43.64 28.01
C VAL A 563 10.69 42.85 26.93
N ASP A 564 11.47 41.87 27.35
CA ASP A 564 12.20 40.98 26.46
C ASP A 564 11.45 39.65 26.31
N VAL A 565 11.12 39.29 25.08
CA VAL A 565 10.31 38.10 24.75
C VAL A 565 10.96 37.31 23.62
N LEU A 566 10.96 35.98 23.67
CA LEU A 566 11.57 35.13 22.63
C LEU A 566 10.60 34.83 21.47
N GLU A 567 9.31 35.03 21.70
CA GLU A 567 8.25 34.73 20.76
C GLU A 567 7.19 35.83 20.79
N LYS A 568 6.29 35.84 19.81
CA LYS A 568 5.20 36.81 19.76
C LYS A 568 4.19 36.51 20.87
N VAL A 569 3.86 37.51 21.69
CA VAL A 569 2.96 37.36 22.84
C VAL A 569 2.03 38.57 22.95
N ASP A 570 0.81 38.32 23.42
CA ASP A 570 -0.13 39.38 23.78
C ASP A 570 0.03 39.71 25.27
N LEU A 571 0.17 41.00 25.54
CA LEU A 571 0.34 41.56 26.88
C LEU A 571 -0.92 42.30 27.28
N GLU A 572 -1.35 42.07 28.52
CA GLU A 572 -2.45 42.78 29.17
C GLU A 572 -2.02 43.25 30.56
N ILE A 573 -2.44 44.45 30.96
CA ILE A 573 -2.16 45.01 32.30
C ILE A 573 -3.48 45.20 33.02
N TYR A 574 -3.50 44.73 34.27
CA TYR A 574 -4.63 44.78 35.18
C TYR A 574 -4.28 45.59 36.43
N ASP A 575 -5.22 46.38 36.92
CA ASP A 575 -5.12 46.96 38.27
C ASP A 575 -5.38 45.91 39.36
N LEU A 576 -5.19 46.28 40.63
CA LEU A 576 -5.41 45.36 41.76
C LEU A 576 -6.88 44.94 41.96
N THR A 577 -7.82 45.58 41.28
CA THR A 577 -9.24 45.16 41.28
C THR A 577 -9.54 44.11 40.21
N GLY A 578 -8.54 43.77 39.38
CA GLY A 578 -8.70 42.85 38.25
C GLY A 578 -9.27 43.52 36.99
N LYS A 579 -9.35 44.85 36.95
CA LYS A 579 -9.80 45.57 35.76
C LYS A 579 -8.64 45.72 34.77
N LYS A 580 -8.86 45.32 33.52
CA LYS A 580 -7.90 45.55 32.42
C LYS A 580 -7.79 47.05 32.13
N VAL A 581 -6.57 47.56 32.15
CA VAL A 581 -6.23 48.98 31.96
C VAL A 581 -5.32 49.25 30.76
N PHE A 582 -4.69 48.20 30.20
CA PHE A 582 -3.81 48.31 29.03
C PHE A 582 -3.72 46.97 28.29
N ASN A 583 -3.50 47.00 26.98
CA ASN A 583 -3.15 45.83 26.17
C ASN A 583 -2.17 46.20 25.04
N TYR A 584 -1.35 45.24 24.63
CA TYR A 584 -0.34 45.43 23.58
C TYR A 584 0.17 44.09 23.04
N SER A 585 0.50 44.00 21.75
CA SER A 585 1.13 42.80 21.18
C SER A 585 2.64 43.01 21.04
N LEU A 586 3.44 42.10 21.59
CA LEU A 586 4.89 42.12 21.56
C LEU A 586 5.43 41.19 20.48
N ASN A 587 6.43 41.63 19.74
CA ASN A 587 7.17 40.79 18.80
C ASN A 587 8.42 40.20 19.48
N PRO A 588 9.02 39.12 18.95
CA PRO A 588 10.29 38.60 19.46
C PRO A 588 11.38 39.68 19.58
N GLY A 589 12.13 39.65 20.67
CA GLY A 589 13.19 40.61 21.04
C GLY A 589 12.80 41.56 22.18
N THR A 590 13.63 42.58 22.39
CA THR A 590 13.41 43.60 23.42
C THR A 590 12.45 44.67 22.93
N ASN A 591 11.29 44.78 23.58
CA ASN A 591 10.25 45.73 23.26
C ASN A 591 10.21 46.86 24.28
N LEU A 592 9.96 48.08 23.81
CA LEU A 592 9.75 49.25 24.66
C LEU A 592 8.25 49.55 24.75
N LEU A 593 7.67 49.35 25.93
CA LEU A 593 6.23 49.56 26.15
C LEU A 593 5.95 50.94 26.75
N PRO A 594 5.21 51.83 26.06
CA PRO A 594 4.77 53.11 26.61
C PRO A 594 3.55 52.91 27.52
N ILE A 595 3.70 53.22 28.81
CA ILE A 595 2.68 53.06 29.85
C ILE A 595 2.25 54.40 30.44
N ASN A 596 2.24 55.44 29.60
CA ASN A 596 1.89 56.82 29.96
C ASN A 596 0.47 56.94 30.53
N SER A 597 -0.45 56.05 30.12
CA SER A 597 -1.85 56.02 30.55
C SER A 597 -2.07 55.47 31.95
N LEU A 598 -1.08 54.81 32.55
CA LEU A 598 -1.19 54.24 33.90
C LEU A 598 -0.92 55.31 34.97
N SER A 599 -1.74 55.38 36.01
CA SER A 599 -1.45 56.17 37.21
C SER A 599 -0.37 55.51 38.08
N SER A 600 0.12 56.20 39.11
CA SER A 600 0.98 55.60 40.14
C SER A 600 0.22 54.48 40.85
N GLY A 601 0.85 53.32 41.03
CA GLY A 601 0.21 52.13 41.60
C GLY A 601 0.94 50.81 41.33
N ILE A 602 0.35 49.73 41.82
CA ILE A 602 0.79 48.36 41.57
C ILE A 602 -0.13 47.76 40.49
N TYR A 603 0.48 47.10 39.51
CA TYR A 603 -0.24 46.45 38.42
C TYR A 603 0.22 45.00 38.24
N ILE A 604 -0.68 44.19 37.69
CA ILE A 604 -0.42 42.82 37.27
C ILE A 604 -0.36 42.80 35.75
N ILE A 605 0.74 42.33 35.20
CA ILE A 605 0.90 42.09 33.77
C ILE A 605 0.69 40.61 33.52
N GLN A 606 -0.20 40.30 32.59
CA GLN A 606 -0.37 38.97 32.02
C GLN A 606 0.13 38.98 30.59
N LEU A 607 0.95 37.99 30.26
CA LEU A 607 1.38 37.69 28.90
C LEU A 607 0.77 36.35 28.52
N HIS A 608 0.27 36.23 27.31
CA HIS A 608 -0.20 34.96 26.79
C HIS A 608 0.15 34.81 25.31
N ASN A 609 0.44 33.58 24.91
CA ASN A 609 0.37 33.14 23.52
C ASN A 609 -0.66 32.01 23.43
N ILE A 610 -0.72 31.33 22.28
CA ILE A 610 -1.67 30.24 22.03
C ILE A 610 -1.53 29.04 22.99
N SER A 611 -0.40 28.89 23.69
CA SER A 611 -0.08 27.67 24.46
C SER A 611 0.34 27.92 25.92
N LYS A 612 0.68 29.16 26.31
CA LYS A 612 1.29 29.50 27.59
C LYS A 612 0.78 30.87 28.10
N SER A 613 0.76 31.03 29.43
CA SER A 613 0.52 32.32 30.07
C SER A 613 1.53 32.60 31.19
N TRP A 614 1.96 33.85 31.32
CA TRP A 614 2.87 34.31 32.37
C TRP A 614 2.29 35.52 33.09
N THR A 615 2.49 35.59 34.41
CA THR A 615 2.07 36.73 35.22
C THR A 615 3.27 37.37 35.93
N ARG A 616 3.32 38.71 35.93
CA ARG A 616 4.34 39.50 36.65
C ARG A 616 3.73 40.74 37.28
N LYS A 617 4.27 41.14 38.43
CA LYS A 617 3.90 42.39 39.10
C LYS A 617 4.84 43.51 38.66
N ILE A 618 4.30 44.68 38.33
CA ILE A 618 5.07 45.91 38.16
C ILE A 618 4.63 46.99 39.14
N ILE A 619 5.54 47.90 39.50
CA ILE A 619 5.27 49.03 40.39
C ILE A 619 5.58 50.31 39.62
N LYS A 620 4.57 51.17 39.45
CA LYS A 620 4.72 52.54 38.93
C LYS A 620 4.70 53.52 40.11
N PRO A 621 5.82 54.18 40.45
CA PRO A 621 5.90 55.10 41.59
C PRO A 621 4.90 56.25 41.53
#